data_AF-A0A4R7J881-F1
#
_entry.id   AF-A0A4R7J881-F1
#
_cell.length_a   1.000
_cell.length_b   1.000
_cell.length_c   1.000
_cell.angle_alpha   90.00
_cell.angle_beta   90.00
_cell.angle_gamma   90.00
#
_symmetry.space_group_name_H-M   'P 1'
#
loop_
_entity.id
_entity.type
_entity.pdbx_description
1 polymer ?
#
loop_
_entity_poly.entity_id
_entity_poly.type
_entity_poly.pdbx_seq_one_letter_code
_entity_poly.pdbx_strand_id
1 'polypeptide(L)'
;MSQQQRTAATSEDSGRRRHYGTFYGLSEIPDSGLPVTVVLGNCLAESLRVCLDSHRHVPDLQTVRIPPVHELTAADLPYLQRLLARTDVLLAQPVRENYRELPLGTDQVRQLLPAGAQVVLFPTVRDNTAHPFQVLVRAPGLAEPDIPYQDLRLIAEVAGISGGPHELGAAEFAAALRQISTDSITTMRDRAAAQQTIEIHDVVAARPGQFWTLNHPDNGLVRALAERVRARLGLDTEVTDPGRVLLGSVRAPVDAEVVQALGLDREPSAEWLIDNQRVPDDRVRREHRTFWDSHPEVIEEALEQHADRLQLLGWRLSG
;
A
#
# COMPACT_ATOMS: atom_id res chain seq x y z
N MET A 1 23.15 14.60 20.12
CA MET A 1 22.27 15.24 19.12
C MET A 1 22.63 16.71 19.01
N SER A 2 22.99 17.17 17.82
CA SER A 2 23.32 18.58 17.57
C SER A 2 22.06 19.46 17.62
N GLN A 3 22.24 20.76 17.84
CA GLN A 3 21.15 21.73 17.91
C GLN A 3 20.32 21.79 16.61
N GLN A 4 20.95 21.57 15.45
CA GLN A 4 20.31 21.48 14.14
C GLN A 4 19.40 20.24 13.99
N GLN A 5 19.82 19.08 14.49
CA GLN A 5 19.01 17.86 14.50
C GLN A 5 17.78 18.00 15.40
N ARG A 6 17.89 18.72 16.53
CA ARG A 6 16.75 19.00 17.41
C ARG A 6 15.75 19.95 16.75
N THR A 7 16.21 21.01 16.09
CA THR A 7 15.32 21.94 15.38
C THR A 7 14.61 21.31 14.19
N ALA A 8 15.29 20.47 13.40
CA ALA A 8 14.68 19.74 12.29
C ALA A 8 13.59 18.78 12.78
N ALA A 9 13.89 17.95 13.78
CA ALA A 9 12.93 17.02 14.39
C ALA A 9 11.71 17.74 15.01
N THR A 10 11.90 18.88 15.67
CA THR A 10 10.78 19.68 16.19
C THR A 10 9.95 20.35 15.08
N SER A 11 10.57 20.71 13.95
CA SER A 11 9.86 21.30 12.81
C SER A 11 9.03 20.26 12.07
N GLU A 12 9.56 19.05 11.93
CA GLU A 12 8.92 17.89 11.31
C GLU A 12 7.74 17.40 12.15
N ASP A 13 7.91 17.28 13.48
CA ASP A 13 6.82 16.99 14.41
C ASP A 13 5.72 18.07 14.35
N SER A 14 6.09 19.36 14.26
CA SER A 14 5.11 20.43 14.09
C SER A 14 4.35 20.34 12.76
N GLY A 15 5.01 19.89 11.68
CA GLY A 15 4.42 19.70 10.36
C GLY A 15 3.43 18.55 10.37
N ARG A 16 3.84 17.38 10.89
CA ARG A 16 2.99 16.21 11.09
C ARG A 16 1.76 16.55 11.91
N ARG A 17 1.93 17.23 13.05
CA ARG A 17 0.81 17.58 13.93
C ARG A 17 -0.19 18.51 13.28
N ARG A 18 0.25 19.51 12.50
CA ARG A 18 -0.64 20.36 11.69
C ARG A 18 -1.34 19.56 10.60
N HIS A 19 -0.63 18.66 9.93
CA HIS A 19 -1.18 17.83 8.85
C HIS A 19 -2.31 16.92 9.33
N TYR A 20 -2.20 16.38 10.54
CA TYR A 20 -3.25 15.59 11.21
C TYR A 20 -3.93 16.38 12.33
N GLY A 21 -4.21 17.67 12.10
CA GLY A 21 -4.66 18.61 13.14
C GLY A 21 -5.85 18.12 13.96
N THR A 22 -6.89 17.58 13.33
CA THR A 22 -8.07 17.03 14.03
C THR A 22 -7.72 15.82 14.89
N PHE A 23 -6.90 14.89 14.40
CA PHE A 23 -6.43 13.74 15.18
C PHE A 23 -5.63 14.19 16.43
N TYR A 24 -4.74 15.17 16.26
CA TYR A 24 -3.94 15.72 17.36
C TYR A 24 -4.69 16.71 18.27
N GLY A 25 -5.97 16.99 18.00
CA GLY A 25 -6.77 17.95 18.76
C GLY A 25 -6.36 19.42 18.58
N LEU A 26 -5.65 19.74 17.49
CA LEU A 26 -5.36 21.12 17.09
C LEU A 26 -6.58 21.81 16.46
N SER A 27 -7.49 21.01 15.90
CA SER A 27 -8.79 21.44 15.38
C SER A 27 -9.87 20.51 15.92
N GLU A 28 -11.06 21.04 16.16
CA GLU A 28 -12.20 20.22 16.58
C GLU A 28 -12.77 19.40 15.43
N ILE A 29 -13.41 18.28 15.75
CA ILE A 29 -14.28 17.57 14.81
C ILE A 29 -15.56 18.41 14.70
N PRO A 30 -15.96 18.87 13.49
CA PRO A 30 -17.19 19.64 13.32
C PRO A 30 -18.40 18.89 13.88
N ASP A 31 -19.25 19.60 14.62
CA ASP A 31 -20.55 19.07 15.07
C ASP A 31 -21.56 19.14 13.91
N SER A 32 -21.40 18.24 12.94
CA SER A 32 -22.21 18.17 11.72
C SER A 32 -23.44 17.27 11.86
N GLY A 33 -23.57 16.55 12.98
CA GLY A 33 -24.57 15.48 13.16
C GLY A 33 -24.34 14.24 12.29
N LEU A 34 -23.22 14.19 11.55
CA LEU A 34 -22.84 13.06 10.70
C LEU A 34 -22.02 12.02 11.48
N PRO A 35 -22.06 10.73 11.08
CA PRO A 35 -21.25 9.69 11.69
C PRO A 35 -19.74 10.00 11.59
N VAL A 36 -19.07 10.05 12.73
CA VAL A 36 -17.61 10.21 12.80
C VAL A 36 -16.95 8.95 12.28
N THR A 37 -16.19 9.09 11.20
CA THR A 37 -15.61 7.97 10.45
C THR A 37 -14.09 7.99 10.50
N VAL A 38 -13.50 6.86 10.91
CA VAL A 38 -12.05 6.65 10.90
C VAL A 38 -11.70 5.59 9.87
N VAL A 39 -10.68 5.88 9.05
CA VAL A 39 -10.12 4.93 8.08
C VAL A 39 -8.71 4.55 8.52
N LEU A 40 -8.55 3.32 9.04
CA LEU A 40 -7.29 2.81 9.58
C LEU A 40 -6.68 1.76 8.64
N GLY A 41 -5.42 1.97 8.27
CA GLY A 41 -4.69 1.03 7.42
C GLY A 41 -3.37 1.62 6.93
N ASN A 42 -2.81 1.03 5.88
CA ASN A 42 -1.64 1.56 5.19
C ASN A 42 -2.00 2.81 4.35
N CYS A 43 -1.11 3.23 3.43
CA CYS A 43 -1.31 4.40 2.57
C CYS A 43 -2.65 4.41 1.81
N LEU A 44 -3.24 3.23 1.52
CA LEU A 44 -4.56 3.12 0.89
C LEU A 44 -5.67 3.73 1.74
N ALA A 45 -5.55 3.69 3.07
CA ALA A 45 -6.57 4.20 3.99
C ALA A 45 -6.85 5.70 3.78
N GLU A 46 -5.81 6.52 3.63
CA GLU A 46 -5.99 7.95 3.32
C GLU A 46 -6.59 8.15 1.94
N SER A 47 -6.21 7.34 0.96
CA SER A 47 -6.74 7.44 -0.40
C SER A 47 -8.22 7.06 -0.46
N LEU A 48 -8.61 6.02 0.28
CA LEU A 48 -10.01 5.64 0.47
C LEU A 48 -10.79 6.75 1.18
N ARG A 49 -10.24 7.32 2.27
CA ARG A 49 -10.86 8.45 2.98
C ARG A 49 -11.14 9.64 2.05
N VAL A 50 -10.18 9.99 1.20
CA VAL A 50 -10.33 11.07 0.21
C VAL A 50 -11.46 10.76 -0.78
N CYS A 51 -11.58 9.52 -1.25
CA CYS A 51 -12.71 9.13 -2.11
C CYS A 51 -14.05 9.17 -1.37
N LEU A 52 -14.10 8.81 -0.09
CA LEU A 52 -15.32 8.89 0.73
C LEU A 52 -15.77 10.33 1.00
N ASP A 53 -14.83 11.26 1.12
CA ASP A 53 -15.10 12.70 1.22
C ASP A 53 -15.53 13.33 -0.13
N SER A 54 -15.18 12.68 -1.24
CA SER A 54 -15.43 13.19 -2.60
C SER A 54 -16.85 12.83 -3.05
N HIS A 55 -17.87 13.42 -2.44
CA HIS A 55 -19.26 13.30 -2.87
C HIS A 55 -19.87 14.65 -3.25
N ARG A 56 -20.67 14.63 -4.33
CA ARG A 56 -21.35 15.79 -4.88
C ARG A 56 -22.59 16.06 -4.01
N HIS A 57 -22.62 17.23 -3.38
CA HIS A 57 -23.79 17.92 -2.80
C HIS A 57 -23.95 17.91 -1.27
N VAL A 58 -23.83 16.79 -0.56
CA VAL A 58 -23.89 16.77 0.92
C VAL A 58 -23.00 15.65 1.47
N PRO A 59 -22.16 15.91 2.49
CA PRO A 59 -21.39 14.85 3.13
C PRO A 59 -22.31 13.89 3.93
N ASP A 60 -22.15 12.58 3.72
CA ASP A 60 -22.83 11.55 4.52
C ASP A 60 -22.03 11.12 5.75
N LEU A 61 -20.73 11.39 5.76
CA LEU A 61 -19.77 10.94 6.75
C LEU A 61 -18.89 12.11 7.19
N GLN A 62 -18.56 12.17 8.47
CA GLN A 62 -17.54 13.07 9.00
C GLN A 62 -16.23 12.30 9.11
N THR A 63 -15.44 12.25 8.03
CA THR A 63 -14.15 11.54 8.09
C THR A 63 -13.09 12.34 8.84
N VAL A 64 -12.20 11.64 9.56
CA VAL A 64 -11.06 12.25 10.25
C VAL A 64 -9.77 11.69 9.65
N ARG A 65 -8.89 12.60 9.19
CA ARG A 65 -7.56 12.25 8.71
C ARG A 65 -6.67 11.81 9.87
N ILE A 66 -6.08 10.63 9.77
CA ILE A 66 -5.15 10.07 10.77
C ILE A 66 -3.85 9.60 10.09
N PRO A 67 -2.73 9.48 10.82
CA PRO A 67 -1.54 8.81 10.31
C PRO A 67 -1.85 7.36 9.90
N PRO A 68 -1.22 6.82 8.83
CA PRO A 68 -1.38 5.42 8.50
C PRO A 68 -0.79 4.54 9.61
N VAL A 69 -1.30 3.31 9.74
CA VAL A 69 -1.01 2.44 10.88
C VAL A 69 0.48 2.14 11.09
N HIS A 70 1.26 2.11 10.00
CA HIS A 70 2.70 1.87 10.07
C HIS A 70 3.49 3.11 10.51
N GLU A 71 2.90 4.30 10.52
CA GLU A 71 3.51 5.52 11.04
C GLU A 71 3.09 5.86 12.47
N LEU A 72 2.14 5.12 13.06
CA LEU A 72 1.71 5.35 14.43
C LEU A 72 2.81 4.95 15.42
N THR A 73 2.97 5.78 16.45
CA THR A 73 3.92 5.58 17.54
C THR A 73 3.20 5.49 18.89
N ALA A 74 3.92 5.12 19.95
CA ALA A 74 3.35 5.11 21.31
C ALA A 74 2.79 6.49 21.74
N ALA A 75 3.39 7.58 21.27
CA ALA A 75 2.93 8.94 21.55
C ALA A 75 1.59 9.28 20.88
N ASP A 76 1.22 8.57 19.82
CA ASP A 76 -0.03 8.77 19.09
C ASP A 76 -1.22 8.06 19.76
N LEU A 77 -0.97 7.05 20.62
CA LEU A 77 -2.03 6.21 21.20
C LEU A 77 -3.10 6.97 22.00
N PRO A 78 -2.77 7.96 22.85
CA PRO A 78 -3.79 8.72 23.56
C PRO A 78 -4.71 9.51 22.61
N TYR A 79 -4.19 9.95 21.46
CA TYR A 79 -4.94 10.65 20.42
C TYR A 79 -5.87 9.70 19.67
N LEU A 80 -5.35 8.53 19.31
CA LEU A 80 -6.12 7.46 18.68
C LEU A 80 -7.26 6.97 19.58
N GLN A 81 -7.00 6.69 20.86
CA GLN A 81 -8.01 6.25 21.82
C GLN A 81 -9.14 7.27 21.98
N ARG A 82 -8.81 8.56 22.10
CA ARG A 82 -9.82 9.63 22.20
C ARG A 82 -10.69 9.72 20.95
N LEU A 83 -10.09 9.58 19.77
CA LEU A 83 -10.83 9.61 18.51
C LEU A 83 -11.73 8.38 18.36
N LEU A 84 -11.21 7.18 18.65
CA LEU A 84 -11.96 5.92 18.57
C LEU A 84 -13.16 5.90 19.51
N ALA A 85 -13.02 6.44 20.72
CA ALA A 85 -14.12 6.56 21.69
C ALA A 85 -15.29 7.45 21.22
N ARG A 86 -15.13 8.15 20.09
CA ARG A 86 -16.17 8.97 19.44
C ARG A 86 -16.50 8.52 18.02
N THR A 87 -15.95 7.38 17.58
CA THR A 87 -16.06 6.91 16.20
C THR A 87 -17.32 6.07 16.02
N ASP A 88 -18.20 6.49 15.12
CA ASP A 88 -19.42 5.76 14.75
C ASP A 88 -19.15 4.70 13.69
N VAL A 89 -18.18 4.96 12.80
CA VAL A 89 -17.79 4.05 11.71
C VAL A 89 -16.28 3.86 11.67
N LEU A 90 -15.82 2.62 11.87
CA LEU A 90 -14.43 2.23 11.65
C LEU A 90 -14.32 1.46 10.34
N LEU A 91 -13.60 2.04 9.39
CA LEU A 91 -13.11 1.36 8.20
C LEU A 91 -11.69 0.90 8.48
N ALA A 92 -11.40 -0.40 8.47
CA ALA A 92 -10.09 -0.90 8.84
C ALA A 92 -9.53 -1.93 7.85
N GLN A 93 -8.24 -1.85 7.57
CA GLN A 93 -7.51 -3.01 7.08
C GLN A 93 -7.27 -4.00 8.22
N PRO A 94 -7.29 -5.32 7.95
CA PRO A 94 -6.84 -6.31 8.91
C PRO A 94 -5.38 -6.06 9.32
N VAL A 95 -5.18 -5.80 10.61
CA VAL A 95 -3.88 -5.57 11.26
C VAL A 95 -3.77 -6.57 12.41
N ARG A 96 -2.63 -7.27 12.47
CA ARG A 96 -2.36 -8.24 13.53
C ARG A 96 -2.30 -7.54 14.89
N GLU A 97 -2.66 -8.28 15.93
CA GLU A 97 -2.48 -7.84 17.32
C GLU A 97 -1.01 -7.44 17.58
N ASN A 98 -0.85 -6.41 18.41
CA ASN A 98 0.47 -5.88 18.81
C ASN A 98 1.36 -5.52 17.61
N TYR A 99 0.76 -4.99 16.53
CA TYR A 99 1.50 -4.54 15.35
C TYR A 99 2.52 -3.45 15.75
N ARG A 100 3.79 -3.69 15.42
CA ARG A 100 4.94 -2.87 15.85
C ARG A 100 4.99 -2.63 17.37
N GLU A 101 4.64 -3.64 18.17
CA GLU A 101 4.66 -3.58 19.64
C GLU A 101 3.64 -2.59 20.24
N LEU A 102 2.68 -2.14 19.42
CA LEU A 102 1.60 -1.24 19.81
C LEU A 102 0.25 -1.96 19.72
N PRO A 103 -0.74 -1.62 20.57
CA PRO A 103 -2.07 -2.24 20.57
C PRO A 103 -2.93 -1.74 19.39
N LEU A 104 -2.46 -1.97 18.17
CA LEU A 104 -3.02 -1.50 16.90
C LEU A 104 -3.71 -2.63 16.11
N GLY A 105 -3.85 -3.82 16.70
CA GLY A 105 -4.60 -4.91 16.09
C GLY A 105 -6.04 -4.50 15.81
N THR A 106 -6.64 -5.05 14.75
CA THR A 106 -8.01 -4.67 14.37
C THR A 106 -9.00 -4.97 15.50
N ASP A 107 -8.84 -6.08 16.23
CA ASP A 107 -9.72 -6.41 17.35
C ASP A 107 -9.42 -5.54 18.58
N GLN A 108 -8.14 -5.25 18.86
CA GLN A 108 -7.71 -4.28 19.86
C GLN A 108 -8.34 -2.89 19.66
N VAL A 109 -8.27 -2.36 18.44
CA VAL A 109 -8.82 -1.05 18.08
C VAL A 109 -10.35 -1.05 18.18
N ARG A 110 -11.00 -2.14 17.76
CA ARG A 110 -12.46 -2.28 17.83
C ARG A 110 -12.99 -2.23 19.26
N GLN A 111 -12.23 -2.69 20.25
CA GLN A 111 -12.63 -2.63 21.67
C GLN A 111 -12.72 -1.20 22.22
N LEU A 112 -12.13 -0.22 21.52
CA LEU A 112 -12.13 1.19 21.92
C LEU A 112 -13.34 1.96 21.35
N LEU A 113 -14.15 1.33 20.51
CA LEU A 113 -15.29 1.97 19.87
C LEU A 113 -16.51 2.04 20.80
N PRO A 114 -17.37 3.06 20.67
CA PRO A 114 -18.70 3.10 21.28
C PRO A 114 -19.54 1.87 20.98
N ALA A 115 -20.47 1.57 21.89
CA ALA A 115 -21.52 0.59 21.61
C ALA A 115 -22.36 1.04 20.40
N GLY A 116 -22.55 0.14 19.43
CA GLY A 116 -23.30 0.43 18.20
C GLY A 116 -22.44 0.96 17.04
N ALA A 117 -21.15 1.21 17.24
CA ALA A 117 -20.26 1.58 16.14
C ALA A 117 -20.20 0.48 15.07
N GLN A 118 -20.26 0.87 13.80
CA GLN A 118 -20.15 -0.04 12.67
C GLN A 118 -18.68 -0.25 12.30
N VAL A 119 -18.30 -1.50 12.02
CA VAL A 119 -16.95 -1.84 11.54
C VAL A 119 -17.05 -2.48 10.16
N VAL A 120 -16.28 -1.96 9.21
CA VAL A 120 -16.15 -2.52 7.86
C VAL A 120 -14.68 -2.77 7.56
N LEU A 121 -14.36 -4.01 7.20
CA LEU A 121 -13.01 -4.39 6.83
C LEU A 121 -12.80 -4.23 5.33
N PHE A 122 -11.69 -3.61 4.93
CA PHE A 122 -11.28 -3.48 3.53
C PHE A 122 -9.88 -4.09 3.32
N PRO A 123 -9.57 -4.60 2.12
CA PRO A 123 -8.36 -5.37 1.92
C PRO A 123 -7.13 -4.45 1.83
N THR A 124 -5.96 -5.00 2.12
CA THR A 124 -4.75 -4.50 1.45
C THR A 124 -4.74 -5.05 0.04
N VAL A 125 -4.51 -4.20 -0.96
CA VAL A 125 -4.44 -4.63 -2.35
C VAL A 125 -3.00 -4.73 -2.82
N ARG A 126 -2.70 -5.80 -3.55
CA ARG A 126 -1.43 -5.98 -4.25
C ARG A 126 -1.67 -6.64 -5.61
N ASP A 127 -1.03 -6.12 -6.64
CA ASP A 127 -1.03 -6.68 -7.98
C ASP A 127 0.37 -6.69 -8.56
N ASN A 128 0.87 -7.89 -8.87
CA ASN A 128 2.20 -8.08 -9.46
C ASN A 128 2.14 -8.11 -11.00
N THR A 129 0.97 -7.97 -11.62
CA THR A 129 0.79 -8.10 -13.07
C THR A 129 1.66 -7.14 -13.87
N ALA A 130 1.65 -5.86 -13.48
CA ALA A 130 2.46 -4.81 -14.10
C ALA A 130 3.92 -4.79 -13.64
N HIS A 131 4.19 -5.36 -12.46
CA HIS A 131 5.45 -5.21 -11.73
C HIS A 131 5.95 -6.59 -11.24
N PRO A 132 6.14 -7.57 -12.15
CA PRO A 132 6.36 -8.97 -11.76
C PRO A 132 7.67 -9.18 -10.98
N PHE A 133 8.66 -8.31 -11.23
CA PHE A 133 9.96 -8.35 -10.56
C PHE A 133 9.99 -7.56 -9.25
N GLN A 134 8.96 -6.75 -8.97
CA GLN A 134 8.97 -5.87 -7.82
C GLN A 134 8.52 -6.62 -6.57
N VAL A 135 9.24 -6.43 -5.47
CA VAL A 135 8.94 -7.04 -4.17
C VAL A 135 9.10 -6.06 -3.02
N LEU A 136 8.41 -6.34 -1.92
CA LEU A 136 8.63 -5.68 -0.63
C LEU A 136 9.27 -6.69 0.30
N VAL A 137 10.56 -6.51 0.57
CA VAL A 137 11.27 -7.37 1.52
C VAL A 137 11.08 -6.81 2.92
N ARG A 138 10.72 -7.68 3.87
CA ARG A 138 10.53 -7.32 5.26
C ARG A 138 11.37 -8.27 6.11
N ALA A 139 12.24 -7.72 6.95
CA ALA A 139 13.01 -8.45 7.94
C ALA A 139 12.90 -7.76 9.32
N PRO A 140 13.00 -8.50 10.44
CA PRO A 140 12.97 -7.90 11.77
C PRO A 140 14.10 -6.87 11.97
N GLY A 141 13.76 -5.67 12.44
CA GLY A 141 14.75 -4.61 12.70
C GLY A 141 15.27 -3.87 11.47
N LEU A 142 14.86 -4.29 10.26
CA LEU A 142 15.25 -3.65 9.01
C LEU A 142 14.64 -2.25 8.89
N ALA A 143 15.49 -1.25 8.66
CA ALA A 143 15.04 0.09 8.30
C ALA A 143 14.35 0.06 6.93
N GLU A 144 13.29 0.85 6.72
CA GLU A 144 12.72 0.98 5.38
C GLU A 144 13.69 1.79 4.49
N PRO A 145 14.04 1.31 3.29
CA PRO A 145 14.79 2.12 2.35
C PRO A 145 13.91 3.23 1.78
N ASP A 146 14.54 4.33 1.34
CA ASP A 146 13.85 5.49 0.76
C ASP A 146 12.90 5.09 -0.39
N ILE A 147 13.33 4.11 -1.20
CA ILE A 147 12.50 3.47 -2.23
C ILE A 147 12.27 2.02 -1.81
N PRO A 148 11.08 1.69 -1.25
CA PRO A 148 10.83 0.39 -0.60
C PRO A 148 10.69 -0.79 -1.57
N TYR A 149 10.69 -0.52 -2.88
CA TYR A 149 10.35 -1.46 -3.94
C TYR A 149 11.60 -2.12 -4.53
N GLN A 150 11.97 -3.29 -4.04
CA GLN A 150 13.16 -4.02 -4.52
C GLN A 150 12.88 -4.73 -5.84
N ASP A 151 13.92 -4.97 -6.64
CA ASP A 151 13.84 -5.67 -7.93
C ASP A 151 14.52 -7.04 -7.86
N LEU A 152 13.75 -8.12 -8.11
CA LEU A 152 14.23 -9.49 -8.09
C LEU A 152 15.36 -9.76 -9.10
N ARG A 153 15.40 -9.04 -10.23
CA ARG A 153 16.50 -9.16 -11.21
C ARG A 153 17.80 -8.69 -10.60
N LEU A 154 17.73 -7.55 -9.90
CA LEU A 154 18.89 -6.95 -9.25
C LEU A 154 19.32 -7.78 -8.02
N ILE A 155 18.37 -8.31 -7.24
CA ILE A 155 18.66 -9.23 -6.13
C ILE A 155 19.37 -10.48 -6.64
N ALA A 156 18.85 -11.13 -7.69
CA ALA A 156 19.47 -12.31 -8.27
C ALA A 156 20.87 -12.03 -8.82
N GLU A 157 21.07 -10.86 -9.44
CA GLU A 157 22.39 -10.40 -9.91
C GLU A 157 23.39 -10.28 -8.76
N VAL A 158 23.01 -9.62 -7.65
CA VAL A 158 23.86 -9.45 -6.45
C VAL A 158 24.16 -10.79 -5.78
N ALA A 159 23.18 -11.68 -5.73
CA ALA A 159 23.33 -13.02 -5.17
C ALA A 159 24.14 -13.99 -6.06
N GLY A 160 24.50 -13.59 -7.28
CA GLY A 160 25.22 -14.45 -8.23
C GLY A 160 24.39 -15.64 -8.74
N ILE A 161 23.06 -15.51 -8.78
CA ILE A 161 22.16 -16.58 -9.21
C ILE A 161 22.12 -16.63 -10.73
N SER A 162 22.39 -17.82 -11.28
CA SER A 162 22.33 -18.07 -12.72
C SER A 162 20.90 -18.22 -13.26
N GLY A 163 20.73 -18.10 -14.58
CA GLY A 163 19.43 -18.16 -15.22
C GLY A 163 18.72 -16.80 -15.24
N GLY A 164 17.40 -16.86 -15.35
CA GLY A 164 16.51 -15.71 -15.30
C GLY A 164 15.71 -15.51 -16.59
N PRO A 165 14.96 -14.40 -16.68
CA PRO A 165 13.97 -14.18 -17.73
C PRO A 165 14.55 -14.21 -19.14
N HIS A 166 15.81 -13.79 -19.30
CA HIS A 166 16.50 -13.72 -20.58
C HIS A 166 16.83 -15.09 -21.20
N GLU A 167 16.78 -16.18 -20.40
CA GLU A 167 16.95 -17.55 -20.91
C GLU A 167 15.62 -18.19 -21.34
N LEU A 168 14.47 -17.60 -20.98
CA LEU A 168 13.16 -18.14 -21.33
C LEU A 168 12.78 -17.80 -22.77
N GLY A 169 12.11 -18.74 -23.45
CA GLY A 169 11.46 -18.43 -24.73
C GLY A 169 10.29 -17.45 -24.52
N ALA A 170 9.96 -16.64 -25.53
CA ALA A 170 8.89 -15.62 -25.41
C ALA A 170 7.54 -16.19 -24.93
N ALA A 171 7.17 -17.40 -25.37
CA ALA A 171 5.95 -18.07 -24.93
C ALA A 171 6.01 -18.53 -23.46
N GLU A 172 7.17 -19.01 -23.02
CA GLU A 172 7.41 -19.43 -21.63
C GLU A 172 7.42 -18.22 -20.69
N PHE A 173 8.11 -17.14 -21.08
CA PHE A 173 8.10 -15.89 -20.33
C PHE A 173 6.68 -15.33 -20.19
N ALA A 174 5.91 -15.29 -21.28
CA ALA A 174 4.52 -14.84 -21.23
C ALA A 174 3.64 -15.75 -20.35
N ALA A 175 3.90 -17.06 -20.32
CA ALA A 175 3.20 -17.99 -19.45
C ALA A 175 3.54 -17.75 -17.97
N ALA A 176 4.81 -17.54 -17.65
CA ALA A 176 5.27 -17.18 -16.30
C ALA A 176 4.60 -15.89 -15.80
N LEU A 177 4.54 -14.84 -16.64
CA LEU A 177 3.87 -13.59 -16.29
C LEU A 177 2.37 -13.75 -16.04
N ARG A 178 1.67 -14.55 -16.87
CA ARG A 178 0.24 -14.85 -16.67
C ARG A 178 -0.01 -15.63 -15.37
N GLN A 179 0.89 -16.55 -15.03
CA GLN A 179 0.84 -17.29 -13.78
C GLN A 179 1.00 -16.34 -12.58
N ILE A 180 2.00 -15.44 -12.59
CA ILE A 180 2.21 -14.43 -11.54
C ILE A 180 0.97 -13.54 -11.36
N SER A 181 0.35 -13.10 -12.46
CA SER A 181 -0.88 -12.31 -12.44
C SER A 181 -2.04 -13.07 -11.78
N THR A 182 -2.24 -14.32 -12.20
CA THR A 182 -3.30 -15.21 -11.68
C THR A 182 -3.12 -15.49 -10.19
N ASP A 183 -1.89 -15.78 -9.76
CA ASP A 183 -1.54 -16.03 -8.37
C ASP A 183 -1.75 -14.78 -7.51
N SER A 184 -1.44 -13.58 -8.04
CA SER A 184 -1.67 -12.32 -7.36
C SER A 184 -3.16 -12.07 -7.10
N ILE A 185 -4.01 -12.30 -8.11
CA ILE A 185 -5.47 -12.14 -8.00
C ILE A 185 -6.07 -13.20 -7.06
N THR A 186 -5.62 -14.45 -7.18
CA THR A 186 -6.08 -15.58 -6.35
C THR A 186 -5.73 -15.34 -4.88
N THR A 187 -4.48 -14.95 -4.60
CA THR A 187 -4.03 -14.59 -3.24
C THR A 187 -4.86 -13.45 -2.67
N MET A 188 -5.18 -12.43 -3.48
CA MET A 188 -6.03 -11.32 -3.04
C MET A 188 -7.44 -11.79 -2.67
N ARG A 189 -8.06 -12.61 -3.52
CA ARG A 189 -9.38 -13.20 -3.27
C ARG A 189 -9.39 -14.04 -2.00
N ASP A 190 -8.46 -14.97 -1.89
CA ASP A 190 -8.41 -15.93 -0.78
C ASP A 190 -8.15 -15.21 0.55
N ARG A 191 -7.28 -14.21 0.53
CA ARG A 191 -7.05 -13.34 1.69
C ARG A 191 -8.29 -12.52 2.06
N ALA A 192 -8.98 -11.94 1.08
CA ALA A 192 -10.20 -11.16 1.34
C ALA A 192 -11.28 -12.03 1.98
N ALA A 193 -11.46 -13.26 1.48
CA ALA A 193 -12.39 -14.23 2.06
C ALA A 193 -11.99 -14.63 3.49
N ALA A 194 -10.72 -14.99 3.70
CA ALA A 194 -10.21 -15.39 5.01
C ALA A 194 -10.29 -14.27 6.06
N GLN A 195 -10.09 -13.02 5.65
CA GLN A 195 -10.14 -11.84 6.51
C GLN A 195 -11.51 -11.15 6.53
N GLN A 196 -12.50 -11.69 5.81
CA GLN A 196 -13.85 -11.15 5.66
C GLN A 196 -13.88 -9.66 5.26
N THR A 197 -12.93 -9.24 4.43
CA THR A 197 -12.86 -7.88 3.91
C THR A 197 -13.81 -7.71 2.72
N ILE A 198 -14.07 -6.46 2.34
CA ILE A 198 -14.62 -6.15 1.02
C ILE A 198 -13.76 -6.83 -0.05
N GLU A 199 -14.41 -7.55 -0.96
CA GLU A 199 -13.75 -8.12 -2.11
C GLU A 199 -13.53 -7.02 -3.15
N ILE A 200 -12.40 -7.05 -3.86
CA ILE A 200 -12.09 -6.13 -4.97
C ILE A 200 -11.28 -6.83 -6.09
N HIS A 201 -11.06 -8.13 -5.96
CA HIS A 201 -10.20 -8.93 -6.83
C HIS A 201 -10.75 -8.99 -8.26
N ASP A 202 -12.07 -8.96 -8.44
CA ASP A 202 -12.75 -8.92 -9.73
C ASP A 202 -12.51 -7.59 -10.47
N VAL A 203 -12.46 -6.46 -9.76
CA VAL A 203 -12.10 -5.16 -10.34
C VAL A 203 -10.65 -5.15 -10.80
N VAL A 204 -9.75 -5.73 -9.99
CA VAL A 204 -8.33 -5.87 -10.35
C VAL A 204 -8.18 -6.77 -11.58
N ALA A 205 -8.90 -7.90 -11.63
CA ALA A 205 -8.89 -8.82 -12.75
C ALA A 205 -9.43 -8.20 -14.05
N ALA A 206 -10.42 -7.30 -13.96
CA ALA A 206 -10.95 -6.58 -15.10
C ALA A 206 -10.02 -5.45 -15.61
N ARG A 207 -9.04 -5.04 -14.79
CA ARG A 207 -8.12 -3.93 -15.07
C ARG A 207 -6.68 -4.31 -14.69
N PRO A 208 -6.11 -5.37 -15.31
CA PRO A 208 -4.81 -5.90 -14.93
C PRO A 208 -3.71 -4.84 -15.05
N GLY A 209 -2.84 -4.73 -14.05
CA GLY A 209 -1.68 -3.85 -14.09
C GLY A 209 -1.95 -2.36 -13.89
N GLN A 210 -3.15 -1.96 -13.46
CA GLN A 210 -3.50 -0.57 -13.15
C GLN A 210 -3.01 -0.14 -11.75
N PHE A 211 -1.70 -0.21 -11.56
CA PHE A 211 -0.99 0.03 -10.31
C PHE A 211 0.29 0.85 -10.57
N TRP A 212 0.54 1.86 -9.74
CA TRP A 212 1.77 2.66 -9.78
C TRP A 212 2.99 1.87 -9.31
N THR A 213 2.79 1.01 -8.32
CA THR A 213 3.73 0.04 -7.76
C THR A 213 2.90 -1.16 -7.29
N LEU A 214 3.52 -2.28 -6.91
CA LEU A 214 2.80 -3.52 -6.58
C LEU A 214 1.69 -3.37 -5.53
N ASN A 215 1.71 -2.32 -4.69
CA ASN A 215 0.71 -2.07 -3.64
C ASN A 215 0.01 -0.70 -3.75
N HIS A 216 0.30 0.11 -4.77
CA HIS A 216 -0.30 1.43 -4.98
C HIS A 216 -1.24 1.41 -6.18
N PRO A 217 -2.53 1.10 -5.99
CA PRO A 217 -3.51 1.13 -7.08
C PRO A 217 -3.74 2.54 -7.64
N ASP A 218 -4.25 2.59 -8.87
CA ASP A 218 -4.74 3.82 -9.49
C ASP A 218 -6.02 4.37 -8.83
N ASN A 219 -6.42 5.58 -9.23
CA ASN A 219 -7.66 6.20 -8.74
C ASN A 219 -8.91 5.36 -9.06
N GLY A 220 -8.94 4.65 -10.19
CA GLY A 220 -10.09 3.87 -10.60
C GLY A 220 -10.41 2.76 -9.61
N LEU A 221 -9.38 2.05 -9.16
CA LEU A 221 -9.52 0.97 -8.19
C LEU A 221 -9.83 1.51 -6.78
N VAL A 222 -9.22 2.62 -6.36
CA VAL A 222 -9.57 3.26 -5.06
C VAL A 222 -11.03 3.71 -5.05
N ARG A 223 -11.53 4.28 -6.17
CA ARG A 223 -12.94 4.66 -6.31
C ARG A 223 -13.86 3.44 -6.25
N ALA A 224 -13.55 2.38 -6.98
CA ALA A 224 -14.34 1.14 -6.93
C ALA A 224 -14.38 0.53 -5.51
N LEU A 225 -13.28 0.61 -4.75
CA LEU A 225 -13.28 0.21 -3.34
C LEU A 225 -14.17 1.12 -2.49
N ALA A 226 -14.12 2.43 -2.70
CA ALA A 226 -14.97 3.40 -2.01
C ALA A 226 -16.48 3.17 -2.31
N GLU A 227 -16.84 2.86 -3.56
CA GLU A 227 -18.20 2.51 -3.96
C GLU A 227 -18.70 1.28 -3.18
N ARG A 228 -17.87 0.24 -3.05
CA ARG A 228 -18.21 -0.97 -2.26
C ARG A 228 -18.30 -0.71 -0.76
N VAL A 229 -17.43 0.16 -0.23
CA VAL A 229 -17.52 0.61 1.17
C VAL A 229 -18.84 1.34 1.39
N ARG A 230 -19.21 2.29 0.52
CA ARG A 230 -20.47 3.03 0.62
C ARG A 230 -21.68 2.11 0.54
N ALA A 231 -21.68 1.15 -0.40
CA ALA A 231 -22.70 0.10 -0.47
C ALA A 231 -22.83 -0.68 0.85
N ARG A 232 -21.69 -1.06 1.47
CA ARG A 232 -21.66 -1.79 2.74
C ARG A 232 -22.16 -0.97 3.93
N LEU A 233 -22.04 0.36 3.87
CA LEU A 233 -22.59 1.30 4.83
C LEU A 233 -24.06 1.65 4.55
N GLY A 234 -24.65 1.16 3.44
CA GLY A 234 -26.01 1.52 3.04
C GLY A 234 -26.14 2.94 2.50
N LEU A 235 -25.04 3.53 2.02
CA LEU A 235 -25.00 4.87 1.43
C LEU A 235 -25.15 4.80 -0.10
N ASP A 236 -25.43 5.95 -0.73
CA ASP A 236 -25.35 6.10 -2.18
C ASP A 236 -23.95 5.66 -2.66
N THR A 237 -23.85 4.81 -3.67
CA THR A 237 -22.56 4.28 -4.11
C THR A 237 -21.76 5.27 -4.94
N GLU A 238 -22.32 6.37 -5.44
CA GLU A 238 -21.61 7.30 -6.32
C GLU A 238 -20.37 7.94 -5.65
N VAL A 239 -19.20 7.71 -6.24
CA VAL A 239 -17.92 8.30 -5.82
C VAL A 239 -17.37 9.16 -6.94
N THR A 240 -17.22 10.45 -6.68
CA THR A 240 -16.66 11.39 -7.66
C THR A 240 -15.14 11.26 -7.77
N ASP A 241 -14.59 11.68 -8.90
CA ASP A 241 -13.14 11.78 -9.07
C ASP A 241 -12.56 12.79 -8.05
N PRO A 242 -11.57 12.39 -7.22
CA PRO A 242 -10.92 13.30 -6.27
C PRO A 242 -10.16 14.46 -6.92
N GLY A 243 -10.03 14.49 -8.25
CA GLY A 243 -9.40 15.60 -8.99
C GLY A 243 -7.87 15.66 -8.86
N ARG A 244 -7.26 14.61 -8.30
CA ARG A 244 -5.81 14.46 -8.13
C ARG A 244 -5.42 12.98 -8.13
N VAL A 245 -4.18 12.68 -8.48
CA VAL A 245 -3.65 11.31 -8.41
C VAL A 245 -3.48 10.88 -6.95
N LEU A 246 -4.08 9.76 -6.58
CA LEU A 246 -3.92 9.08 -5.29
C LEU A 246 -2.78 8.07 -5.37
N LEU A 247 -2.09 7.85 -4.25
CA LEU A 247 -0.95 6.93 -4.11
C LEU A 247 0.18 7.13 -5.14
N GLY A 248 0.24 8.31 -5.77
CA GLY A 248 1.17 8.59 -6.86
C GLY A 248 2.53 9.14 -6.44
N SER A 249 2.90 9.08 -5.16
CA SER A 249 4.19 9.55 -4.65
C SER A 249 5.37 8.77 -5.22
N VAL A 250 5.18 7.48 -5.47
CA VAL A 250 6.13 6.63 -6.19
C VAL A 250 5.38 5.91 -7.31
N ARG A 251 5.89 6.02 -8.54
CA ARG A 251 5.44 5.24 -9.68
C ARG A 251 6.65 4.56 -10.30
N ALA A 252 6.62 3.24 -10.34
CA ALA A 252 7.69 2.43 -10.87
C ALA A 252 7.63 2.37 -12.41
N PRO A 253 8.78 2.14 -13.06
CA PRO A 253 8.84 1.82 -14.48
C PRO A 253 8.06 0.55 -14.80
N VAL A 254 7.76 0.37 -16.08
CA VAL A 254 6.96 -0.72 -16.60
C VAL A 254 7.62 -1.24 -17.86
N ASP A 255 8.06 -2.48 -17.80
CA ASP A 255 8.81 -3.07 -18.90
C ASP A 255 7.93 -3.26 -20.13
N ALA A 256 8.44 -2.85 -21.29
CA ALA A 256 7.76 -3.02 -22.58
C ALA A 256 7.45 -4.50 -22.87
N GLU A 257 8.34 -5.41 -22.48
CA GLU A 257 8.16 -6.85 -22.64
C GLU A 257 6.99 -7.37 -21.80
N VAL A 258 6.77 -6.83 -20.60
CA VAL A 258 5.65 -7.19 -19.73
C VAL A 258 4.34 -6.68 -20.31
N VAL A 259 4.30 -5.42 -20.76
CA VAL A 259 3.13 -4.83 -21.44
C VAL A 259 2.75 -5.66 -22.66
N GLN A 260 3.72 -5.99 -23.51
CA GLN A 260 3.51 -6.76 -24.72
C GLN A 260 3.05 -8.20 -24.43
N ALA A 261 3.72 -8.91 -23.51
CA ALA A 261 3.44 -10.31 -23.21
C ALA A 261 2.07 -10.54 -22.57
N LEU A 262 1.58 -9.55 -21.82
CA LEU A 262 0.29 -9.59 -21.14
C LEU A 262 -0.83 -8.81 -21.85
N GLY A 263 -0.50 -8.03 -22.89
CA GLY A 263 -1.47 -7.19 -23.59
C GLY A 263 -2.09 -6.12 -22.69
N LEU A 264 -1.28 -5.48 -21.84
CA LEU A 264 -1.79 -4.49 -20.88
C LEU A 264 -2.21 -3.20 -21.59
N ASP A 265 -3.33 -2.63 -21.15
CA ASP A 265 -3.82 -1.31 -21.60
C ASP A 265 -3.07 -0.18 -20.86
N ARG A 266 -1.78 -0.05 -21.14
CA ARG A 266 -0.91 1.00 -20.61
C ARG A 266 0.38 1.11 -21.42
N GLU A 267 0.92 2.32 -21.46
CA GLU A 267 2.24 2.56 -22.05
C GLU A 267 3.36 2.06 -21.14
N PRO A 268 4.42 1.46 -21.70
CA PRO A 268 5.63 1.16 -20.94
C PRO A 268 6.35 2.44 -20.52
N SER A 269 7.16 2.34 -19.46
CA SER A 269 7.97 3.45 -18.96
C SER A 269 9.31 2.97 -18.45
N ALA A 270 10.36 3.77 -18.67
CA ALA A 270 11.73 3.43 -18.27
C ALA A 270 12.23 4.18 -17.03
N GLU A 271 11.51 5.23 -16.61
CA GLU A 271 11.89 6.08 -15.48
C GLU A 271 10.90 5.91 -14.32
N TRP A 272 11.41 6.05 -13.10
CA TRP A 272 10.60 6.21 -11.92
C TRP A 272 10.03 7.62 -11.87
N LEU A 273 8.85 7.77 -11.28
CA LEU A 273 8.33 9.06 -10.84
C LEU A 273 8.26 9.07 -9.32
N ILE A 274 9.10 9.90 -8.67
CA ILE A 274 9.15 10.07 -7.22
C ILE A 274 8.78 11.51 -6.91
N ASP A 275 7.68 11.72 -6.20
CA ASP A 275 7.08 13.04 -5.96
C ASP A 275 6.93 13.88 -7.25
N ASN A 276 6.51 13.19 -8.32
CA ASN A 276 6.38 13.70 -9.70
C ASN A 276 7.71 14.13 -10.36
N GLN A 277 8.86 13.82 -9.77
CA GLN A 277 10.17 13.99 -10.41
C GLN A 277 10.59 12.72 -11.12
N ARG A 278 11.10 12.86 -12.34
CA ARG A 278 11.68 11.74 -13.10
C ARG A 278 13.00 11.33 -12.46
N VAL A 279 13.09 10.06 -12.11
CA VAL A 279 14.29 9.45 -11.53
C VAL A 279 14.71 8.28 -12.43
N PRO A 280 15.92 8.33 -13.01
CA PRO A 280 16.45 7.23 -13.80
C PRO A 280 16.56 5.92 -12.99
N ASP A 281 16.26 4.79 -13.62
CA ASP A 281 16.29 3.48 -12.97
C ASP A 281 17.67 3.10 -12.42
N ASP A 282 18.75 3.47 -13.13
CA ASP A 282 20.13 3.24 -12.71
C ASP A 282 20.46 3.91 -11.37
N ARG A 283 19.82 5.06 -11.07
CA ARG A 283 19.94 5.72 -9.78
C ARG A 283 19.27 4.91 -8.68
N VAL A 284 18.04 4.43 -8.91
CA VAL A 284 17.31 3.60 -7.93
C VAL A 284 18.07 2.31 -7.64
N ARG A 285 18.60 1.64 -8.68
CA ARG A 285 19.43 0.42 -8.52
C ARG A 285 20.69 0.68 -7.67
N ARG A 286 21.34 1.84 -7.82
CA ARG A 286 22.49 2.22 -6.98
C ARG A 286 22.09 2.47 -5.52
N GLU A 287 20.96 3.12 -5.29
CA GLU A 287 20.43 3.37 -3.95
C GLU A 287 20.09 2.05 -3.24
N HIS A 288 19.47 1.08 -3.94
CA HIS A 288 19.24 -0.27 -3.38
C HIS A 288 20.52 -1.01 -3.04
N ARG A 289 21.52 -1.02 -3.93
CA ARG A 289 22.82 -1.66 -3.61
C ARG A 289 23.49 -1.05 -2.40
N THR A 290 23.51 0.29 -2.32
CA THR A 290 24.06 1.01 -1.16
C THR A 290 23.32 0.64 0.12
N PHE A 291 22.00 0.47 0.06
CA PHE A 291 21.21 0.03 1.18
C PHE A 291 21.55 -1.41 1.60
N TRP A 292 21.71 -2.33 0.66
CA TRP A 292 22.08 -3.73 0.92
C TRP A 292 23.50 -3.92 1.43
N ASP A 293 24.45 -3.03 1.07
CA ASP A 293 25.79 -3.04 1.67
C ASP A 293 25.74 -2.90 3.20
N SER A 294 24.71 -2.22 3.72
CA SER A 294 24.47 -2.06 5.16
C SER A 294 23.43 -3.03 5.72
N HIS A 295 22.69 -3.74 4.86
CA HIS A 295 21.59 -4.65 5.21
C HIS A 295 21.63 -5.90 4.31
N PRO A 296 22.69 -6.73 4.38
CA PRO A 296 22.84 -7.90 3.51
C PRO A 296 21.75 -8.95 3.72
N GLU A 297 21.12 -9.00 4.91
CA GLU A 297 19.99 -9.88 5.23
C GLU A 297 18.80 -9.71 4.28
N VAL A 298 18.67 -8.55 3.63
CA VAL A 298 17.62 -8.28 2.64
C VAL A 298 17.72 -9.24 1.45
N ILE A 299 18.94 -9.59 1.04
CA ILE A 299 19.14 -10.51 -0.09
C ILE A 299 18.66 -11.90 0.29
N GLU A 300 19.11 -12.44 1.42
CA GLU A 300 18.72 -13.77 1.91
C GLU A 300 17.20 -13.87 2.08
N GLU A 301 16.58 -12.90 2.74
CA GLU A 301 15.14 -12.83 2.96
C GLU A 301 14.35 -12.73 1.64
N ALA A 302 14.85 -11.96 0.68
CA ALA A 302 14.19 -11.86 -0.62
C ALA A 302 14.24 -13.18 -1.39
N LEU A 303 15.38 -13.88 -1.35
CA LEU A 303 15.55 -15.16 -2.03
C LEU A 303 14.66 -16.24 -1.42
N GLU A 304 14.54 -16.26 -0.08
CA GLU A 304 13.66 -17.19 0.62
C GLU A 304 12.18 -16.87 0.35
N GLN A 305 11.75 -15.63 0.60
CA GLN A 305 10.34 -15.22 0.49
C GLN A 305 9.80 -15.26 -0.95
N HIS A 306 10.69 -15.20 -1.96
CA HIS A 306 10.31 -15.11 -3.36
C HIS A 306 10.90 -16.21 -4.24
N ALA A 307 11.32 -17.32 -3.65
CA ALA A 307 11.93 -18.46 -4.35
C ALA A 307 11.08 -18.96 -5.53
N ASP A 308 9.79 -19.22 -5.30
CA ASP A 308 8.87 -19.73 -6.32
C ASP A 308 8.74 -18.76 -7.51
N ARG A 309 8.68 -17.45 -7.22
CA ARG A 309 8.59 -16.42 -8.26
C ARG A 309 9.88 -16.32 -9.05
N LEU A 310 11.04 -16.43 -8.40
CA LEU A 310 12.35 -16.45 -9.06
C LEU A 310 12.46 -17.68 -9.98
N GLN A 311 12.09 -18.86 -9.50
CA GLN A 311 12.11 -20.08 -10.31
C GLN A 311 11.15 -20.00 -11.51
N LEU A 312 9.94 -19.48 -11.31
CA LEU A 312 8.96 -19.27 -12.37
C LEU A 312 9.47 -18.31 -13.45
N LEU A 313 10.28 -17.33 -13.07
CA LEU A 313 10.94 -16.37 -13.96
C LEU A 313 12.28 -16.87 -14.52
N GLY A 314 12.63 -18.14 -14.28
CA GLY A 314 13.77 -18.83 -14.92
C GLY A 314 15.08 -18.81 -14.13
N TRP A 315 15.11 -18.28 -12.91
CA TRP A 315 16.32 -18.33 -12.07
C TRP A 315 16.52 -19.71 -11.45
N ARG A 316 17.79 -20.16 -11.41
CA ARG A 316 18.18 -21.46 -10.87
C ARG A 316 18.69 -21.30 -9.44
N LEU A 317 17.78 -21.39 -8.49
CA LEU A 317 18.14 -21.39 -7.07
C LEU A 317 18.86 -22.70 -6.72
N SER A 318 20.01 -22.60 -6.05
CA SER A 318 20.66 -23.77 -5.47
C SER A 318 19.86 -24.17 -4.23
N GLY A 319 19.32 -25.39 -4.22
CA GLY A 319 18.58 -25.93 -3.08
C GLY A 319 19.47 -26.30 -1.90
#